data_AF-C5LYV4-F1
#
_entry.id   AF-C5LYV4-F1
#
_cell.length_a   1.000
_cell.length_b   1.000
_cell.length_c   1.000
_cell.angle_alpha   90.00
_cell.angle_beta   90.00
_cell.angle_gamma   90.00
#
_symmetry.space_group_name_H-M   'P 1'
#
loop_
_entity.id
_entity.type
_entity.pdbx_description
1 polymer ?
#
loop_
_entity_poly.entity_id
_entity_poly.type
_entity_poly.pdbx_seq_one_letter_code
_entity_poly.pdbx_strand_id
1 'polypeptide(L)'
;MARFLSFTKEVADKHFAIELGCGFGAPSMAIEDTVERVIATDLPEAVGSCQAREWHALDWASPDLSWVEDDSIDLVIASDVVYNVDGVQLFLDVLNALRPKLKMDVCM
;
A
#
# COMPACT_ATOMS: atom_id res chain seq x y z
N MET A 1 -4.71 -24.24 -8.84
CA MET A 1 -3.28 -23.85 -8.93
C MET A 1 -3.27 -22.39 -9.38
N ALA A 2 -3.35 -21.47 -8.42
CA ALA A 2 -3.32 -20.04 -8.73
C ALA A 2 -1.93 -19.69 -9.26
N ARG A 3 -1.87 -19.05 -10.42
CA ARG A 3 -0.64 -18.42 -10.90
C ARG A 3 -0.31 -17.28 -9.93
N PHE A 4 0.56 -17.54 -8.96
CA PHE A 4 1.32 -16.46 -8.35
C PHE A 4 2.11 -15.82 -9.48
N LEU A 5 1.76 -14.59 -9.86
CA LEU A 5 2.64 -13.74 -10.67
C LEU A 5 4.01 -13.74 -9.99
N SER A 6 5.09 -13.87 -10.76
CA SER A 6 6.44 -13.90 -10.22
C SER A 6 6.85 -12.50 -9.73
N PHE A 7 6.30 -12.08 -8.58
CA PHE A 7 6.60 -10.80 -7.94
C PHE A 7 8.04 -10.70 -7.44
N THR A 8 8.72 -11.85 -7.26
CA THR A 8 9.98 -11.93 -6.51
C THR A 8 11.12 -11.10 -7.08
N LYS A 9 11.14 -10.75 -8.37
CA LYS A 9 12.22 -9.91 -8.92
C LYS A 9 11.93 -8.41 -8.81
N GLU A 10 10.67 -8.01 -8.90
CA GLU A 10 10.25 -6.60 -8.93
C GLU A 10 10.04 -6.01 -7.54
N VAL A 11 9.94 -6.86 -6.51
CA VAL A 11 9.80 -6.43 -5.10
C VAL A 11 11.04 -6.69 -4.25
N ALA A 12 12.03 -7.43 -4.75
CA ALA A 12 13.21 -7.83 -3.96
C ALA A 12 14.16 -6.68 -3.62
N ASP A 13 14.11 -5.57 -4.36
CA ASP A 13 14.88 -4.35 -4.09
C ASP A 13 14.08 -3.31 -3.30
N LYS A 14 12.84 -3.63 -2.89
CA LYS A 14 11.96 -2.73 -2.14
C LYS A 14 12.17 -2.97 -0.65
N HIS A 15 12.35 -1.89 0.10
CA HIS A 15 12.49 -1.93 1.55
C HIS A 15 11.14 -1.67 2.23
N PHE A 16 10.36 -0.73 1.71
CA PHE A 16 9.06 -0.39 2.29
C PHE A 16 7.95 -0.36 1.23
N ALA A 17 6.95 -1.21 1.45
CA ALA A 17 5.70 -1.23 0.70
C ALA A 17 4.51 -0.79 1.56
N ILE A 18 3.59 -0.05 0.95
CA ILE A 18 2.26 0.24 1.51
C ILE A 18 1.18 -0.35 0.61
N GLU A 19 0.21 -1.03 1.19
CA GLU A 19 -0.99 -1.47 0.48
C GLU A 19 -2.17 -0.57 0.81
N LEU A 20 -2.89 -0.12 -0.22
CA LEU A 20 -4.09 0.70 -0.13
C LEU A 20 -5.33 -0.18 -0.33
N GLY A 21 -6.28 -0.12 0.60
CA GLY A 21 -7.54 -0.88 0.52
C GLY A 21 -7.32 -2.39 0.69
N CYS A 22 -6.64 -2.79 1.76
CA CYS A 22 -6.10 -4.14 1.87
C CYS A 22 -7.15 -5.24 2.03
N GLY A 23 -8.34 -4.94 2.56
CA GLY A 23 -9.33 -5.93 2.96
C GLY A 23 -8.70 -6.96 3.91
N PHE A 24 -8.50 -8.19 3.41
CA PHE A 24 -7.82 -9.26 4.16
C PHE A 24 -6.28 -9.18 4.15
N GLY A 25 -5.68 -8.34 3.31
CA GLY A 25 -4.22 -8.14 3.21
C GLY A 25 -3.51 -9.15 2.32
N ALA A 26 -4.21 -9.81 1.38
CA ALA A 26 -3.62 -10.89 0.58
C ALA A 26 -2.38 -10.45 -0.24
N PRO A 27 -2.35 -9.27 -0.89
CA PRO A 27 -1.14 -8.74 -1.51
C PRO A 27 0.00 -8.50 -0.52
N SER A 28 -0.26 -7.84 0.61
CA SER A 28 0.76 -7.64 1.65
C SER A 28 1.36 -8.95 2.14
N MET A 29 0.51 -9.90 2.54
CA MET A 29 0.93 -11.23 3.00
C MET A 29 1.80 -11.98 1.97
N ALA A 30 1.59 -11.73 0.67
CA ALA A 30 2.34 -12.39 -0.39
C ALA A 30 3.80 -11.91 -0.50
N ILE A 31 4.14 -10.73 0.06
CA ILE A 31 5.45 -10.10 -0.08
C ILE A 31 6.17 -9.78 1.24
N GLU A 32 5.52 -10.00 2.38
CA GLU A 32 6.06 -9.76 3.74
C GLU A 32 7.36 -10.51 4.09
N ASP A 33 7.67 -11.59 3.36
CA ASP A 33 8.94 -12.32 3.51
C ASP A 33 10.02 -11.88 2.52
N THR A 34 9.68 -10.96 1.61
CA THR A 34 10.60 -10.44 0.58
C THR A 34 10.92 -8.96 0.79
N VAL A 35 9.95 -8.17 1.23
CA VAL A 35 10.11 -6.73 1.51
C VAL A 35 10.31 -6.54 3.01
N GLU A 36 11.30 -5.73 3.39
CA GLU A 36 11.70 -5.51 4.80
C GLU A 36 10.54 -5.02 5.67
N ARG A 37 9.71 -4.13 5.14
CA ARG A 37 8.52 -3.60 5.81
C ARG A 37 7.35 -3.50 4.85
N VAL A 38 6.20 -4.03 5.25
CA VAL A 38 4.96 -3.98 4.48
C VAL A 38 3.85 -3.53 5.41
N ILE A 39 3.15 -2.47 5.06
CA ILE A 39 2.03 -1.95 5.86
C ILE A 39 0.76 -2.01 5.04
N ALA A 40 -0.17 -2.84 5.49
CA ALA A 40 -1.50 -2.92 4.91
C ALA A 40 -2.39 -1.80 5.47
N THR A 41 -3.09 -1.07 4.60
CA THR A 41 -3.99 0.01 5.02
C THR A 41 -5.39 -0.14 4.48
N ASP A 42 -6.38 0.21 5.29
CA ASP A 42 -7.79 0.25 4.92
C ASP A 42 -8.55 1.18 5.88
N LEU A 43 -9.84 1.39 5.64
CA LEU A 43 -10.73 2.11 6.54
C LEU A 43 -10.71 1.50 7.96
N PRO A 44 -10.89 2.29 9.03
CA PRO A 44 -10.87 1.80 10.41
C PRO A 44 -11.76 0.57 10.67
N GLU A 45 -12.94 0.51 10.04
CA GLU A 45 -13.88 -0.60 10.15
C GLU A 45 -13.48 -1.85 9.35
N ALA A 46 -12.67 -1.71 8.31
CA ALA A 46 -12.26 -2.79 7.42
C ALA A 46 -10.90 -3.39 7.80
N VAL A 47 -9.95 -2.53 8.21
CA VAL A 47 -8.56 -2.90 8.47
C VAL A 47 -8.41 -3.93 9.59
N GLY A 48 -9.36 -3.99 10.54
CA GLY A 48 -9.37 -5.00 11.60
C GLY A 48 -9.52 -6.44 11.12
N SER A 49 -9.94 -6.65 9.87
CA SER A 49 -9.98 -7.98 9.23
C SER A 49 -8.66 -8.38 8.56
N CYS A 50 -7.72 -7.45 8.42
CA CYS A 50 -6.44 -7.67 7.78
C CYS A 50 -5.61 -8.72 8.54
N GLN A 51 -4.98 -9.64 7.80
CA GLN A 51 -4.12 -10.70 8.36
C GLN A 51 -2.63 -10.44 8.11
N ALA A 52 -2.28 -9.28 7.53
CA ALA A 52 -0.90 -8.83 7.38
C ALA A 52 -0.21 -8.61 8.74
N ARG A 53 1.12 -8.72 8.78
CA ARG A 53 1.92 -8.55 10.02
C ARG A 53 1.81 -7.14 10.61
N GLU A 54 1.78 -6.13 9.75
CA GLU A 54 1.64 -4.72 10.13
C GLU A 54 0.49 -4.12 9.32
N TRP A 55 -0.42 -3.44 10.03
CA TRP A 55 -1.54 -2.75 9.40
C TRP A 55 -1.83 -1.43 10.10
N HIS A 56 -2.39 -0.49 9.35
CA HIS A 56 -2.74 0.84 9.85
C HIS A 56 -4.06 1.30 9.24
N ALA A 57 -4.90 1.97 10.04
CA ALA A 57 -6.14 2.55 9.52
C ALA A 57 -5.81 3.78 8.66
N LEU A 58 -6.33 3.84 7.44
CA LEU A 58 -6.16 4.96 6.53
C LEU A 58 -7.49 5.26 5.83
N ASP A 59 -8.15 6.34 6.24
CA ASP A 59 -9.33 6.86 5.55
C ASP A 59 -8.88 7.77 4.39
N TRP A 60 -9.22 7.41 3.16
CA TRP A 60 -8.85 8.20 1.98
C TRP A 60 -9.59 9.54 1.89
N ALA A 61 -10.72 9.70 2.58
CA ALA A 61 -11.39 10.99 2.68
C ALA A 61 -10.63 11.98 3.58
N SER A 62 -9.77 11.48 4.47
CA SER A 62 -8.91 12.28 5.34
C SER A 62 -7.61 11.54 5.65
N PRO A 63 -6.70 11.41 4.67
CA PRO A 63 -5.53 10.56 4.82
C PRO A 63 -4.53 11.18 5.80
N ASP A 64 -4.35 10.55 6.96
CA ASP A 64 -3.24 10.85 7.87
C ASP A 64 -2.05 9.95 7.55
N LEU A 65 -0.98 10.57 7.06
CA LEU A 65 0.29 9.93 6.70
C LEU A 65 1.46 10.47 7.54
N SER A 66 1.17 11.09 8.69
CA SER A 66 2.19 11.65 9.59
C SER A 66 3.13 10.59 10.19
N TRP A 67 2.69 9.33 10.20
CA TRP A 67 3.45 8.15 10.63
C TRP A 67 4.37 7.59 9.54
N VAL A 68 4.29 8.11 8.31
CA VAL A 68 5.17 7.76 7.19
C VAL A 68 6.21 8.86 7.01
N GLU A 69 7.48 8.49 6.96
CA GLU A 69 8.57 9.43 6.66
C GLU A 69 8.58 9.80 5.17
N ASP A 70 9.01 11.02 4.85
CA ASP A 70 9.20 11.44 3.45
C ASP A 70 10.26 10.58 2.76
N ASP A 71 10.13 10.38 1.44
CA ASP A 71 11.05 9.57 0.61
C ASP A 71 11.30 8.12 1.10
N SER A 72 10.38 7.53 1.86
CA SER A 72 10.57 6.22 2.49
C SER A 72 9.89 5.06 1.76
N ILE A 73 8.78 5.29 1.04
CA ILE A 73 7.99 4.24 0.38
C ILE A 73 8.61 3.92 -0.98
N ASP A 74 9.02 2.67 -1.19
CA ASP A 74 9.52 2.19 -2.49
C ASP A 74 8.40 1.61 -3.37
N LEU A 75 7.29 1.16 -2.77
CA LEU A 75 6.19 0.47 -3.47
C LEU A 75 4.82 0.82 -2.89
N VAL A 76 3.89 1.18 -3.77
CA VAL A 76 2.45 1.27 -3.45
C VAL A 76 1.72 0.14 -4.13
N ILE A 77 0.92 -0.61 -3.36
CA ILE A 77 0.10 -1.71 -3.83
C ILE A 77 -1.36 -1.29 -3.77
N ALA A 78 -2.09 -1.48 -4.86
CA ALA A 78 -3.53 -1.26 -4.92
C ALA A 78 -4.15 -2.34 -5.81
N SER A 79 -5.06 -3.14 -5.27
CA SER A 79 -5.70 -4.25 -5.98
C SER A 79 -7.22 -4.15 -5.86
N ASP A 80 -7.90 -3.98 -6.99
CA ASP A 80 -9.38 -3.94 -7.07
C ASP A 80 -10.04 -2.87 -6.19
N VAL A 81 -9.37 -1.72 -6.04
CA VAL A 81 -9.80 -0.66 -5.12
C VAL A 81 -10.70 0.41 -5.75
N VAL A 82 -10.82 0.41 -7.07
CA VAL A 82 -11.65 1.35 -7.82
C VAL A 82 -12.86 0.60 -8.37
N TYR A 83 -13.88 0.43 -7.53
CA TYR A 83 -15.10 -0.30 -7.85
C TYR A 83 -16.34 0.59 -7.95
N ASN A 84 -16.23 1.89 -7.63
CA ASN A 84 -17.25 2.91 -7.83
C ASN A 84 -16.63 4.21 -8.37
N VAL A 85 -17.45 5.05 -9.01
CA VAL A 85 -16.98 6.31 -9.62
C VAL A 85 -16.46 7.29 -8.56
N ASP A 86 -17.12 7.35 -7.39
CA ASP A 86 -16.75 8.24 -6.30
C ASP A 86 -15.38 7.87 -5.68
N GLY A 87 -15.02 6.58 -5.69
CA GLY A 87 -13.75 6.07 -5.18
C GLY A 87 -12.55 6.48 -6.04
N VAL A 88 -12.74 6.85 -7.32
CA VAL A 88 -11.66 7.31 -8.19
C VAL A 88 -11.00 8.56 -7.62
N GLN A 89 -11.79 9.56 -7.21
CA GLN A 89 -11.24 10.83 -6.72
C GLN A 89 -10.52 10.64 -5.39
N LEU A 90 -11.12 9.89 -4.46
CA LEU A 90 -10.50 9.54 -3.18
C LEU A 90 -9.17 8.81 -3.38
N PHE A 91 -9.11 7.88 -4.34
CA PHE A 91 -7.89 7.17 -4.68
C PHE A 91 -6.81 8.11 -5.24
N LEU A 92 -7.18 9.06 -6.11
CA LEU A 92 -6.24 10.06 -6.61
C LEU A 92 -5.73 11.00 -5.52
N ASP A 93 -6.60 11.37 -4.58
CA ASP A 93 -6.25 12.25 -3.46
C ASP A 93 -5.25 11.57 -2.51
N VAL A 94 -5.45 10.29 -2.19
CA VAL A 94 -4.47 9.54 -1.37
C VAL A 94 -3.14 9.33 -2.10
N LEU A 95 -3.15 9.10 -3.41
CA LEU A 95 -1.90 9.03 -4.20
C LEU A 95 -1.15 10.36 -4.21
N ASN A 96 -1.87 11.48 -4.30
CA ASN A 96 -1.26 12.81 -4.19
C ASN A 96 -0.69 13.08 -2.79
N ALA A 97 -1.38 12.64 -1.74
CA ALA A 97 -0.90 12.73 -0.36
C ALA A 97 0.33 11.85 -0.09
N LEU A 98 0.43 10.70 -0.77
CA LEU A 98 1.60 9.82 -0.70
C LEU A 98 2.79 10.34 -1.49
N ARG A 99 2.61 11.23 -2.47
CA ARG A 99 3.68 11.74 -3.33
C ARG A 99 4.97 12.18 -2.59
N PRO A 100 4.93 12.97 -1.51
CA PRO A 100 6.15 13.33 -0.75
C PRO A 100 6.75 12.15 0.03
N LYS A 101 5.99 11.06 0.24
CA LYS A 101 6.43 9.84 0.92
C LYS A 101 7.08 8.84 -0.03
N LEU A 102 6.81 8.95 -1.33
CA LEU A 102 7.38 8.07 -2.35
C LEU A 102 8.86 8.39 -2.53
N LYS A 103 9.70 7.37 -2.44
CA LYS A 103 11.10 7.48 -2.82
C LYS A 103 11.18 7.77 -4.31
N MET A 104 11.52 9.01 -4.66
CA MET A 104 11.74 9.39 -6.04
C MET A 104 13.14 8.95 -6.46
N ASP A 105 13.24 8.08 -7.47
CA ASP A 105 14.49 7.90 -8.19
C ASP A 105 14.84 9.24 -8.84
N VAL A 106 15.76 9.98 -8.23
CA VAL A 106 16.38 11.14 -8.88
C VAL A 106 17.24 10.57 -9.99
N CYS A 107 16.67 10.47 -11.20
CA CYS A 107 17.44 10.34 -12.43
C CYS A 107 18.32 11.59 -12.55
N MET A 108 19.55 11.51 -12.02
CA MET A 108 20.65 12.42 -12.37
C MET A 108 21.25 12.02 -13.71
#